data_AF-A0A2N2JUG0-F1
#
_entry.id   AF-A0A2N2JUG0-F1
#
_cell.length_a   1.000
_cell.length_b   1.000
_cell.length_c   1.000
_cell.angle_alpha   90.00
_cell.angle_beta   90.00
_cell.angle_gamma   90.00
#
_symmetry.space_group_name_H-M   'P 1'
#
loop_
_entity.id
_entity.type
_entity.pdbx_description
1 polymer ?
#
loop_
_entity_poly.entity_id
_entity_poly.type
_entity_poly.pdbx_seq_one_letter_code
_entity_poly.pdbx_strand_id
1 'polypeptide(L)'
;MNKKNPFILLTLFAIALFAAAESMADEIRKIAVFPFEIHSRTNAAGLQDAIDKGLPLELLKSKFVRVIDRDATINAVRGRRVDEATALSVGK
;
A
#
# COMPACT_ATOMS: atom_id res chain seq x y z
N MET A 1 -3.91 52.34 20.12
CA MET A 1 -2.96 51.23 20.35
C MET A 1 -3.77 49.96 20.56
N ASN A 2 -4.03 49.18 19.50
CA ASN A 2 -4.86 47.97 19.59
C ASN A 2 -4.12 46.91 20.42
N LYS A 3 -4.57 46.69 21.66
CA LYS A 3 -4.14 45.56 22.49
C LYS A 3 -4.62 44.28 21.81
N LYS A 4 -3.78 43.72 20.94
CA LYS A 4 -4.05 42.42 20.30
C LYS A 4 -3.99 41.38 21.42
N ASN A 5 -5.13 40.76 21.73
CA ASN A 5 -5.22 39.75 22.78
C ASN A 5 -4.37 38.53 22.38
N PRO A 6 -3.28 38.20 23.10
CA PRO A 6 -2.38 37.11 22.74
C PRO A 6 -3.07 35.74 22.79
N PHE A 7 -4.17 35.66 23.55
CA PHE A 7 -5.02 34.47 23.64
C PHE A 7 -5.65 34.10 22.30
N ILE A 8 -6.10 35.08 21.51
CA ILE A 8 -6.73 34.84 20.20
C ILE A 8 -5.69 34.25 19.23
N LEU A 9 -4.45 34.75 19.29
CA LEU A 9 -3.35 34.25 18.46
C LEU A 9 -2.98 32.81 18.84
N LEU A 10 -2.93 32.50 20.14
CA LEU A 10 -2.65 31.16 20.64
C LEU A 10 -3.75 30.16 20.23
N THR A 11 -5.02 30.56 20.32
CA THR A 11 -6.15 29.72 19.92
C THR A 11 -6.12 29.46 18.41
N LEU A 12 -5.85 30.47 17.59
CA LEU A 12 -5.70 30.31 16.14
C LEU A 12 -4.51 29.40 15.79
N PHE A 13 -3.39 29.51 16.53
CA PHE A 13 -2.23 28.65 16.34
C PHE A 13 -2.53 27.18 16.72
N ALA A 14 -3.25 26.96 17.81
CA ALA A 14 -3.65 25.61 18.23
C ALA A 14 -4.61 24.95 17.22
N ILE A 15 -5.56 25.71 16.66
CA ILE A 15 -6.47 25.23 15.61
C ILE A 15 -5.69 24.90 14.32
N ALA A 16 -4.72 25.73 13.95
CA ALA A 16 -3.87 25.47 12.78
C ALA A 16 -3.02 24.19 12.93
N LEU A 17 -2.51 23.91 14.13
CA LEU A 17 -1.76 22.67 14.42
C LEU A 17 -2.66 21.43 14.37
N PHE A 18 -3.90 21.52 14.87
CA PHE A 18 -4.88 20.43 14.78
C PHE A 18 -5.31 20.16 13.33
N ALA A 19 -5.51 21.22 12.53
CA ALA A 19 -5.84 21.08 11.11
C ALA A 19 -4.67 20.52 10.28
N ALA A 20 -3.42 20.82 10.67
CA ALA A 20 -2.24 20.27 10.00
C ALA A 20 -2.04 18.77 10.26
N ALA A 21 -2.51 18.24 11.40
CA ALA A 21 -2.43 16.81 11.72
C ALA A 21 -3.24 15.93 10.75
N GLU A 22 -4.35 16.44 10.21
CA GLU A 22 -5.14 15.72 9.20
C GLU A 22 -4.55 15.79 7.78
N SER A 23 -3.53 16.64 7.56
CA SER A 23 -2.85 16.76 6.26
C SER A 23 -1.76 15.71 6.02
N MET A 24 -1.58 14.75 6.95
CA MET A 24 -0.90 13.50 6.63
C MET A 24 -1.81 12.65 5.73
N ALA A 25 -1.91 13.07 4.47
CA ALA A 25 -2.34 12.22 3.39
C ALA A 25 -1.30 11.10 3.24
N ASP A 26 -1.39 10.11 4.12
CA ASP A 26 -0.72 8.83 3.92
C ASP A 26 -1.35 8.21 2.69
N GLU A 27 -0.68 8.35 1.55
CA GLU A 27 -1.03 7.63 0.34
C GLU A 27 -0.81 6.13 0.59
N ILE A 28 -1.84 5.48 1.13
CA ILE A 28 -1.89 4.03 1.26
C ILE A 28 -1.78 3.45 -0.16
N ARG A 29 -0.66 2.80 -0.45
CA ARG A 29 -0.39 2.17 -1.74
C ARG A 29 -1.00 0.78 -1.77
N LYS A 30 -1.81 0.51 -2.79
CA LYS A 30 -2.28 -0.84 -3.09
C LYS A 30 -1.19 -1.60 -3.85
N ILE A 31 -0.89 -2.83 -3.43
CA ILE A 31 0.11 -3.69 -4.06
C ILE A 31 -0.54 -5.03 -4.39
N ALA A 32 -0.48 -5.45 -5.65
CA ALA A 32 -0.86 -6.79 -6.08
C ALA A 32 0.39 -7.65 -6.27
N VAL A 33 0.38 -8.87 -5.74
CA VAL A 33 1.41 -9.88 -5.99
C VAL A 33 0.86 -10.82 -7.06
N PHE A 34 1.40 -10.70 -8.28
CA PHE A 34 1.00 -11.53 -9.40
C PHE A 34 1.64 -12.93 -9.32
N PRO A 35 1.00 -13.96 -9.90
CA PRO A 35 1.64 -15.26 -10.07
C PRO A 35 2.98 -15.12 -10.79
N PHE A 36 4.01 -15.77 -10.25
CA PHE A 36 5.37 -15.76 -10.79
C PHE A 36 5.93 -17.18 -10.81
N GLU A 37 6.94 -17.42 -11.64
CA GLU A 37 7.68 -18.69 -11.69
C GLU A 37 9.10 -18.51 -11.15
N ILE A 38 9.63 -19.55 -10.50
CA ILE A 38 11.02 -19.58 -10.05
C ILE A 38 11.81 -20.58 -10.89
N HIS A 39 12.87 -20.08 -11.53
CA HIS A 39 13.85 -20.91 -12.22
C HIS A 39 15.05 -21.16 -11.30
N SER A 40 15.02 -22.27 -10.56
CA SER A 40 16.13 -22.74 -9.71
C SER A 40 16.53 -24.16 -10.08
N ARG A 41 17.83 -24.48 -9.97
CA ARG A 41 18.33 -25.84 -10.18
C ARG A 41 17.82 -26.83 -9.13
N THR A 42 17.47 -26.35 -7.95
CA THR A 42 16.96 -27.16 -6.84
C THR A 42 15.83 -26.44 -6.12
N ASN A 43 14.82 -27.21 -5.67
CA ASN A 43 13.71 -26.74 -4.84
C ASN A 43 12.93 -25.51 -5.37
N ALA A 44 12.72 -25.42 -6.68
CA ALA A 44 11.99 -24.30 -7.28
C ALA A 44 10.57 -24.13 -6.68
N ALA A 45 9.81 -25.23 -6.54
CA ALA A 45 8.46 -25.21 -5.98
C ALA A 45 8.42 -24.76 -4.51
N GLY A 46 9.36 -25.23 -3.69
CA GLY A 46 9.45 -24.83 -2.28
C GLY A 46 9.85 -23.37 -2.11
N LEU A 47 10.77 -22.87 -2.94
CA LEU A 47 11.12 -21.44 -2.97
C LEU A 47 9.92 -20.59 -3.39
N GLN A 48 9.18 -21.06 -4.40
CA GLN A 48 8.02 -20.34 -4.91
C GLN A 48 6.95 -20.23 -3.83
N ASP A 49 6.60 -21.34 -3.18
CA ASP A 49 5.64 -21.36 -2.06
C ASP A 49 6.09 -20.47 -0.89
N ALA A 50 7.39 -20.51 -0.53
CA ALA A 50 7.93 -19.69 0.54
C ALA A 50 7.84 -18.18 0.22
N ILE A 51 8.14 -17.77 -1.02
CA ILE A 51 8.04 -16.38 -1.45
C ILE A 51 6.58 -15.95 -1.58
N ASP A 52 5.73 -16.81 -2.15
CA ASP A 52 4.30 -16.52 -2.37
C ASP A 52 3.56 -16.29 -1.03
N LYS A 53 3.98 -16.97 0.04
CA LYS A 53 3.47 -16.76 1.41
C LYS A 53 4.18 -15.66 2.17
N GLY A 54 5.50 -15.56 2.04
CA GLY A 54 6.33 -14.65 2.82
C GLY A 54 6.22 -13.19 2.37
N LEU A 55 6.19 -12.94 1.06
CA LEU A 55 6.17 -11.59 0.50
C LEU A 55 4.93 -10.78 0.93
N PRO A 56 3.69 -11.30 0.85
CA PRO A 56 2.52 -10.59 1.35
C PRO A 56 2.61 -10.24 2.84
N LEU A 57 3.13 -11.16 3.67
CA LEU A 57 3.28 -10.95 5.11
C LEU A 57 4.26 -9.82 5.43
N GLU A 58 5.38 -9.74 4.70
CA GLU A 58 6.33 -8.64 4.84
C GLU A 58 5.74 -7.30 4.39
N LEU A 59 4.99 -7.28 3.28
CA LEU A 59 4.33 -6.07 2.79
C LEU A 59 3.30 -5.52 3.79
N LEU A 60 2.56 -6.39 4.47
CA LEU A 60 1.57 -6.02 5.49
C LEU A 60 2.17 -5.42 6.76
N LYS A 61 3.49 -5.51 6.97
CA LYS A 61 4.15 -4.83 8.11
C LYS A 61 4.18 -3.31 7.94
N SER A 62 4.05 -2.81 6.71
CA SER A 62 4.01 -1.37 6.44
C SER A 62 2.61 -0.81 6.66
N LYS A 63 2.50 0.29 7.42
CA LYS A 63 1.23 1.00 7.65
C LYS A 63 0.67 1.67 6.39
N PHE A 64 1.50 1.84 5.37
CA PHE A 64 1.15 2.56 4.13
C PHE A 64 0.90 1.61 2.96
N VAL A 65 0.81 0.30 3.21
CA VAL A 65 0.62 -0.70 2.16
C VAL A 65 -0.67 -1.46 2.43
N ARG A 66 -1.48 -1.63 1.37
CA ARG A 66 -2.52 -2.66 1.33
C ARG A 66 -2.20 -3.67 0.26
N VAL A 67 -2.13 -4.93 0.67
CA VAL A 67 -1.97 -6.04 -0.28
C VAL A 67 -3.35 -6.40 -0.83
N ILE A 68 -3.45 -6.47 -2.17
CA ILE A 68 -4.67 -6.89 -2.86
C ILE A 68 -4.82 -8.40 -2.69
N ASP A 69 -6.08 -8.83 -2.55
CA ASP A 69 -6.41 -10.23 -2.36
C ASP A 69 -5.84 -11.12 -3.48
N ARG A 70 -5.34 -12.30 -3.07
CA ARG A 70 -4.67 -13.23 -3.98
C ARG A 70 -5.64 -13.82 -4.99
N ASP A 71 -6.85 -14.19 -4.56
CA ASP A 71 -7.85 -14.76 -5.46
C ASP A 71 -8.33 -13.70 -6.45
N ALA A 72 -8.45 -12.43 -6.03
CA ALA A 72 -8.72 -11.33 -6.94
C ALA A 72 -7.64 -11.19 -8.03
N THR A 73 -6.37 -11.32 -7.66
CA THR A 73 -5.23 -11.23 -8.59
C THR A 73 -5.20 -12.44 -9.55
N ILE A 74 -5.40 -13.66 -9.04
CA ILE A 74 -5.47 -14.89 -9.85
C ILE A 74 -6.65 -14.83 -10.83
N ASN A 75 -7.82 -14.41 -10.35
CA ASN A 75 -9.04 -14.31 -11.16
C ASN A 75 -8.97 -13.22 -12.23
N ALA A 76 -8.18 -12.18 -12.03
CA ALA A 76 -7.95 -11.16 -13.06
C ALA A 76 -7.09 -11.70 -14.22
N VAL A 77 -6.12 -12.55 -13.88
CA VAL A 77 -5.18 -13.11 -14.85
C VAL A 77 -5.76 -14.33 -15.56
N ARG A 78 -6.58 -15.16 -14.89
CA ARG A 78 -7.24 -16.37 -15.46
C ARG A 78 -6.29 -17.28 -16.28
N GLY A 79 -5.04 -17.40 -15.87
CA GLY A 79 -4.02 -18.17 -16.60
C GLY A 79 -3.50 -17.52 -17.89
N ARG A 80 -3.86 -16.25 -18.15
CA ARG A 80 -3.27 -15.44 -19.23
C ARG A 80 -1.94 -14.84 -18.77
N ARG A 81 -1.12 -14.41 -19.72
CA ARG A 81 0.09 -13.64 -19.38
C ARG A 81 -0.32 -12.29 -18.81
N VAL A 82 0.34 -11.85 -17.74
CA VAL A 82 0.14 -10.51 -17.18
C VAL A 82 0.67 -9.49 -18.18
N ASP A 83 -0.22 -8.65 -18.70
CA ASP A 83 0.11 -7.46 -19.48
C ASP A 83 -0.16 -6.19 -18.66
N GLU A 84 0.31 -5.04 -19.15
CA GLU A 84 0.18 -3.77 -18.44
C GLU A 84 -1.28 -3.38 -18.19
N ALA A 85 -2.16 -3.63 -19.16
CA ALA A 85 -3.58 -3.35 -19.04
C ALA A 85 -4.24 -4.17 -17.92
N THR A 86 -3.92 -5.46 -17.85
CA THR A 86 -4.40 -6.37 -16.80
C THR A 86 -3.81 -5.96 -15.45
N ALA A 87 -2.53 -5.62 -15.38
CA ALA A 87 -1.88 -5.18 -14.16
C ALA A 87 -2.53 -3.90 -13.58
N LEU A 88 -2.79 -2.91 -14.43
CA LEU A 88 -3.47 -1.68 -14.04
C LEU A 88 -4.92 -1.91 -13.60
N SER A 89 -5.61 -2.89 -14.19
CA SER A 89 -7.00 -3.20 -13.83
C SER A 89 -7.14 -3.77 -12.42
N VAL A 90 -6.14 -4.52 -11.94
CA VAL A 90 -6.12 -5.11 -10.59
C VAL A 90 -5.82 -4.05 -9.52
N GLY A 91 -4.99 -3.05 -9.85
CA GLY A 91 -4.56 -2.02 -8.91
C GLY A 91 -5.53 -0.86 -8.67
N LYS A 92 -6.60 -0.74 -9.47
CA LYS A 92 -7.64 0.30 -9.30
C LYS A 92 -8.37 0.16 -7.95
#